data_AF-B3N1S9-F1
#
_entry.id   AF-B3N1S9-F1
#
_cell.length_a   1.000
_cell.length_b   1.000
_cell.length_c   1.000
_cell.angle_alpha   90.00
_cell.angle_beta   90.00
_cell.angle_gamma   90.00
#
_symmetry.space_group_name_H-M   'P 1'
#
loop_
_entity.id
_entity.type
_entity.pdbx_description
1 polymer ?
#
loop_
_entity_poly.entity_id
_entity_poly.type
_entity_poly.pdbx_seq_one_letter_code
_entity_poly.pdbx_strand_id
1 'polypeptide(L)'
;MLDTKLTDLPDIKAPDLTFEELTQVLTTLRPLQRYSFCVEAQKEQDVEKLNRGFVRMLYNELSLEEVVSLYSASILMFVLREGGQVRPWHHRLELLNGIFNYSDTLKPTMIHYATVETLNNIKLISAEREYCYMYLLEAIPHILVSSDTGKMIALCLLRSVLADYSNSTIILNIYRNLWEVWEMIQLISQDTILKEWSLRKTYILVKTFSLIMASTALCSSNQGLKTAGYRGFDLPSGSSEFRIWFKSLKDRLDEKYKELKSKDGLMLVRFIEHNIIGHLKETANESMSDTGTEAVAETEKDTTA
;
A
#
# COMPACT_ATOMS: atom_id res chain seq x y z
N MET A 1 -30.51 -16.55 4.66
CA MET A 1 -31.03 -15.20 4.95
C MET A 1 -30.06 -14.55 5.92
N LEU A 2 -29.28 -13.58 5.47
CA LEU A 2 -28.36 -12.82 6.31
C LEU A 2 -29.10 -11.60 6.83
N ASP A 3 -29.31 -11.56 8.14
CA ASP A 3 -30.08 -10.54 8.85
C ASP A 3 -29.22 -9.30 9.16
N THR A 4 -28.43 -8.84 8.19
CA THR A 4 -27.55 -7.67 8.34
C THR A 4 -28.28 -6.42 7.89
N LYS A 5 -28.56 -5.49 8.82
CA LYS A 5 -29.20 -4.21 8.48
C LYS A 5 -28.16 -3.26 7.86
N LEU A 6 -28.65 -2.33 7.02
CA LEU A 6 -27.82 -1.32 6.33
C LEU A 6 -26.95 -0.49 7.29
N THR A 7 -27.42 -0.31 8.54
CA THR A 7 -26.74 0.43 9.62
C THR A 7 -25.54 -0.29 10.21
N ASP A 8 -25.37 -1.59 9.89
CA ASP A 8 -24.33 -2.45 10.49
C ASP A 8 -23.13 -2.62 9.54
N LEU A 9 -23.15 -1.95 8.37
CA LEU A 9 -22.02 -1.94 7.45
C LEU A 9 -21.06 -0.81 7.85
N PRO A 10 -19.86 -1.13 8.39
CA PRO A 10 -18.88 -0.11 8.71
C PRO A 10 -18.48 0.65 7.43
N ASP A 11 -18.35 1.98 7.55
CA ASP A 11 -17.82 2.85 6.49
C ASP A 11 -16.47 2.30 6.01
N ILE A 12 -16.23 2.35 4.69
CA ILE A 12 -14.92 2.02 4.11
C ILE A 12 -13.83 2.90 4.72
N LYS A 13 -14.16 4.14 5.10
CA LYS A 13 -13.19 5.05 5.70
C LYS A 13 -12.84 4.64 7.13
N ALA A 14 -11.59 4.92 7.50
CA ALA A 14 -11.19 4.98 8.89
C ALA A 14 -11.72 6.29 9.52
N PRO A 15 -11.87 6.34 10.85
CA PRO A 15 -12.04 7.61 11.55
C PRO A 15 -10.86 8.55 11.26
N ASP A 16 -11.02 9.83 11.57
CA ASP A 16 -9.92 10.79 11.44
C ASP A 16 -8.89 10.53 12.55
N LEU A 17 -7.60 10.43 12.19
CA LEU A 17 -6.52 10.32 13.17
C LEU A 17 -6.46 11.60 14.01
N THR A 18 -6.50 11.44 15.32
CA THR A 18 -6.42 12.52 16.30
C THR A 18 -4.98 12.82 16.73
N PHE A 19 -4.76 14.01 17.28
CA PHE A 19 -3.46 14.36 17.86
C PHE A 19 -3.08 13.50 19.07
N GLU A 20 -4.08 13.05 19.84
CA GLU A 20 -3.88 12.16 20.99
C GLU A 20 -3.35 10.80 20.54
N GLU A 21 -3.95 10.20 19.51
CA GLU A 21 -3.47 8.95 18.92
C GLU A 21 -2.06 9.09 18.32
N LEU A 22 -1.79 10.21 17.62
CA LEU A 22 -0.45 10.53 17.15
C LEU A 22 0.54 10.59 18.32
N THR A 23 0.19 11.29 19.39
CA THR A 23 1.04 11.44 20.59
C THR A 23 1.31 10.09 21.24
N GLN A 24 0.30 9.23 21.35
CA GLN A 24 0.45 7.88 21.88
C GLN A 24 1.55 7.11 21.12
N VAL A 25 1.55 7.15 19.79
CA VAL A 25 2.61 6.52 19.01
C VAL A 25 3.94 7.25 19.17
N LEU A 26 3.97 8.58 19.08
CA LEU A 26 5.22 9.35 19.20
C LEU A 26 5.96 9.03 20.51
N THR A 27 5.26 8.90 21.64
CA THR A 27 5.87 8.58 22.94
C THR A 27 6.60 7.23 22.96
N THR A 28 6.19 6.26 22.12
CA THR A 28 6.88 4.97 22.01
C THR A 28 8.11 5.02 21.11
N LEU A 29 8.19 6.03 20.22
CA LEU A 29 9.33 6.27 19.33
C LEU A 29 10.50 6.90 20.10
N ARG A 30 11.19 6.09 20.93
CA ARG A 30 12.32 6.52 21.77
C ARG A 30 13.36 7.37 21.04
N PRO A 31 13.76 7.08 19.78
CA PRO A 31 14.72 7.92 19.05
C PRO A 31 14.25 9.37 18.86
N LEU A 32 12.94 9.62 18.77
CA LEU A 32 12.39 10.97 18.63
C LEU A 32 12.22 11.67 19.97
N GLN A 33 12.03 10.92 21.06
CA GLN A 33 11.83 11.48 22.40
C GLN A 33 13.09 12.14 22.99
N ARG A 34 14.27 11.94 22.39
CA ARG A 34 15.49 12.64 22.77
C ARG A 34 15.52 14.11 22.34
N TYR A 35 14.63 14.51 21.43
CA TYR A 35 14.55 15.86 20.91
C TYR A 35 13.54 16.69 21.72
N SER A 36 14.01 17.79 22.32
CA SER A 36 13.16 18.64 23.17
C SER A 36 11.93 19.15 22.43
N PHE A 37 12.07 19.54 21.16
CA PHE A 37 10.94 20.03 20.35
C PHE A 37 9.82 18.99 20.27
N CYS A 38 10.15 17.70 20.21
CA CYS A 38 9.18 16.62 20.08
C CYS A 38 8.35 16.50 21.35
N VAL A 39 9.01 16.54 22.52
CA VAL A 39 8.35 16.46 23.84
C VAL A 39 7.52 17.71 24.12
N GLU A 40 8.04 18.89 23.80
CA GLU A 40 7.34 20.15 23.98
C GLU A 40 6.09 20.23 23.09
N ALA A 41 6.23 19.89 21.79
CA ALA A 41 5.12 19.95 20.86
C ALA A 41 3.99 18.96 21.18
N GLN A 42 4.31 17.79 21.73
CA GLN A 42 3.31 16.86 22.25
C GLN A 42 2.52 17.47 23.43
N LYS A 43 3.19 18.17 24.34
CA LYS A 43 2.53 18.84 25.49
C LYS A 43 1.68 20.04 25.05
N GLU A 44 2.17 20.79 24.08
CA GLU A 44 1.51 22.00 23.54
C GLU A 44 0.43 21.67 22.50
N GLN A 45 0.33 20.42 22.06
CA GLN A 45 -0.46 19.99 20.90
C GLN A 45 -0.14 20.76 19.62
N ASP A 46 1.14 21.09 19.43
CA ASP A 46 1.63 21.90 18.31
C ASP A 46 2.15 21.02 17.16
N VAL A 47 1.25 20.68 16.24
CA VAL A 47 1.58 19.90 15.03
C VAL A 47 2.61 20.61 14.16
N GLU A 48 2.57 21.93 14.08
CA GLU A 48 3.46 22.68 13.22
C GLU A 48 4.89 22.71 13.79
N LYS A 49 5.03 22.78 15.12
CA LYS A 49 6.32 22.59 15.80
C LYS A 49 6.86 21.17 15.59
N LEU A 50 6.02 20.13 15.62
CA LEU A 50 6.43 18.78 15.22
C LEU A 50 6.94 18.75 13.78
N ASN A 51 6.16 19.29 12.84
CA ASN A 51 6.50 19.29 11.42
C ASN A 51 7.84 19.98 11.16
N ARG A 52 8.00 21.23 11.61
CA ARG A 52 9.25 21.99 11.44
C ARG A 52 10.43 21.29 12.11
N GLY A 53 10.22 20.71 13.29
CA GLY A 53 11.27 19.98 14.00
C GLY A 53 11.73 18.74 13.24
N PHE A 54 10.80 17.93 12.73
CA PHE A 54 11.12 16.75 11.93
C PHE A 54 11.77 17.10 10.60
N VAL A 55 11.28 18.12 9.88
CA VAL A 55 11.94 18.61 8.65
C VAL A 55 13.36 19.08 8.97
N ARG A 56 13.57 19.79 10.09
CA ARG A 56 14.90 20.23 10.51
C ARG A 56 15.85 19.07 10.82
N MET A 57 15.34 17.95 11.33
CA MET A 57 16.15 16.75 11.58
C MET A 57 16.78 16.20 10.30
N LEU A 58 16.11 16.34 9.15
CA LEU A 58 16.60 15.84 7.86
C LEU A 58 17.86 16.55 7.35
N TYR A 59 18.25 17.68 7.96
CA TYR A 59 19.52 18.35 7.66
C TYR A 59 20.71 17.79 8.44
N ASN A 60 20.49 16.85 9.36
CA ASN A 60 21.53 16.23 10.16
C ASN A 60 21.83 14.80 9.69
N GLU A 61 22.90 14.21 10.22
CA GLU A 61 23.15 12.77 10.11
C GLU A 61 22.27 12.02 11.12
N LEU A 62 21.37 11.19 10.60
CA LEU A 62 20.41 10.42 11.39
C LEU A 62 20.83 8.96 11.47
N SER A 63 20.69 8.39 12.66
CA SER A 63 20.79 6.93 12.84
C SER A 63 19.65 6.20 12.16
N LEU A 64 19.82 4.89 11.92
CA LEU A 64 18.77 4.07 11.33
C LEU A 64 17.49 4.08 12.19
N GLU A 65 17.61 4.01 13.51
CA GLU A 65 16.43 4.03 14.40
C GLU A 65 15.67 5.36 14.32
N GLU A 66 16.36 6.48 14.10
CA GLU A 66 15.73 7.78 13.89
C GLU A 66 15.02 7.87 12.56
N VAL A 67 15.66 7.43 11.47
CA VAL A 67 15.04 7.39 10.16
C VAL A 67 13.76 6.55 10.19
N VAL A 68 13.82 5.37 10.81
CA VAL A 68 12.66 4.47 10.95
C VAL A 68 11.56 5.08 11.82
N SER A 69 11.92 5.78 12.90
CA SER A 69 10.94 6.50 13.71
C SER A 69 10.28 7.63 12.92
N LEU A 70 11.05 8.35 12.10
CA LEU A 70 10.54 9.41 11.23
C LEU A 70 9.65 8.85 10.11
N TYR A 71 9.83 7.62 9.64
CA TYR A 71 8.86 6.97 8.74
C TYR A 71 7.50 6.83 9.40
N SER A 72 7.48 6.31 10.63
CA SER A 72 6.25 6.14 11.40
C SER A 72 5.60 7.51 11.64
N ALA A 73 6.35 8.48 12.17
CA ALA A 73 5.86 9.81 12.47
C ALA A 73 5.35 10.55 11.22
N SER A 74 6.06 10.47 10.09
CA SER A 74 5.65 11.15 8.85
C SER A 74 4.38 10.58 8.24
N ILE A 75 4.16 9.26 8.30
CA ILE A 75 2.90 8.63 7.85
C ILE A 75 1.74 9.11 8.71
N LEU A 76 1.91 9.17 10.03
CA LEU A 76 0.86 9.64 10.95
C LEU A 76 0.57 11.12 10.79
N MET A 77 1.61 11.94 10.71
CA MET A 77 1.50 13.37 10.42
C MET A 77 0.87 13.62 9.05
N PHE A 78 1.09 12.73 8.08
CA PHE A 78 0.44 12.79 6.79
C PHE A 78 -1.06 12.55 6.94
N VAL A 79 -1.54 11.55 7.66
CA VAL A 79 -2.99 11.26 7.77
C VAL A 79 -3.72 12.09 8.85
N LEU A 80 -2.99 12.79 9.72
CA LEU A 80 -3.55 13.61 10.79
C LEU A 80 -4.53 14.67 10.26
N ARG A 81 -5.66 14.83 10.95
CA ARG A 81 -6.59 15.95 10.72
C ARG A 81 -6.61 16.91 11.89
N GLU A 82 -6.56 18.20 11.60
CA GLU A 82 -6.56 19.28 12.61
C GLU A 82 -7.93 19.95 12.64
N GLY A 83 -8.67 19.84 13.76
CA GLY A 83 -9.95 20.53 13.93
C GLY A 83 -10.99 20.22 12.86
N GLY A 84 -10.98 19.00 12.30
CA GLY A 84 -11.84 18.60 11.18
C GLY A 84 -11.45 19.18 9.82
N GLN A 85 -10.35 19.94 9.74
CA GLN A 85 -9.76 20.46 8.52
C GLN A 85 -8.51 19.67 8.15
N VAL A 86 -8.38 19.40 6.85
CA VAL A 86 -7.19 18.76 6.30
C VAL A 86 -6.13 19.84 6.13
N ARG A 87 -4.94 19.66 6.73
CA ARG A 87 -3.80 20.55 6.50
C ARG A 87 -3.51 20.71 5.01
N PRO A 88 -2.95 21.85 4.57
CA PRO A 88 -2.56 22.03 3.18
C PRO A 88 -1.69 20.87 2.68
N TRP A 89 -2.06 20.30 1.53
CA TRP A 89 -1.44 19.09 0.98
C TRP A 89 0.08 19.21 0.82
N HIS A 90 0.60 20.39 0.47
CA HIS A 90 2.03 20.61 0.30
C HIS A 90 2.82 20.40 1.61
N HIS A 91 2.34 20.90 2.75
CA HIS A 91 2.99 20.68 4.06
C HIS A 91 2.93 19.23 4.52
N ARG A 92 1.86 18.50 4.17
CA ARG A 92 1.73 17.06 4.48
C ARG A 92 2.74 16.24 3.67
N LEU A 93 2.95 16.60 2.40
CA LEU A 93 3.85 15.89 1.50
C LEU A 93 5.32 16.25 1.69
N GLU A 94 5.64 17.47 2.14
CA GLU A 94 7.01 17.91 2.36
C GLU A 94 7.78 16.97 3.31
N LEU A 95 7.23 16.72 4.51
CA LEU A 95 7.87 15.83 5.47
C LEU A 95 7.92 14.38 4.96
N LEU A 96 6.82 13.87 4.41
CA LEU A 96 6.73 12.50 3.91
C LEU A 96 7.76 12.26 2.79
N ASN A 97 7.77 13.10 1.76
CA ASN A 97 8.75 12.98 0.68
C ASN A 97 10.17 13.22 1.19
N GLY A 98 10.36 14.19 2.10
CA GLY A 98 11.66 14.48 2.70
C GLY A 98 12.28 13.27 3.38
N ILE A 99 11.54 12.57 4.24
CA ILE A 99 12.09 11.42 4.95
C ILE A 99 12.31 10.21 4.05
N PHE A 100 11.41 9.92 3.12
CA PHE A 100 11.59 8.79 2.20
C PHE A 100 12.69 9.05 1.16
N ASN A 101 13.01 10.30 0.86
CA ASN A 101 14.17 10.67 0.04
C ASN A 101 15.48 10.73 0.84
N TYR A 102 15.40 10.91 2.15
CA TYR A 102 16.59 11.00 3.02
C TYR A 102 17.46 9.75 2.95
N SER A 103 16.85 8.55 2.89
CA SER A 103 17.59 7.29 2.96
C SER A 103 17.57 6.49 1.65
N ASP A 104 17.94 7.11 0.52
CA ASP A 104 17.88 6.48 -0.82
C ASP A 104 18.84 5.28 -1.03
N THR A 105 19.43 4.72 0.05
CA THR A 105 20.45 3.67 0.00
C THR A 105 20.33 2.62 1.12
N LEU A 106 19.13 2.43 1.70
CA LEU A 106 18.96 1.38 2.71
C LEU A 106 19.25 -0.01 2.12
N LYS A 107 20.10 -0.79 2.81
CA LYS A 107 20.35 -2.18 2.45
C LYS A 107 19.07 -3.02 2.63
N PRO A 108 18.90 -4.15 1.92
CA PRO A 108 17.69 -4.98 2.04
C PRO A 108 17.32 -5.38 3.48
N THR A 109 18.30 -5.70 4.33
CA THR A 109 18.05 -6.00 5.75
C THR A 109 17.55 -4.80 6.54
N MET A 110 18.02 -3.60 6.21
CA MET A 110 17.54 -2.35 6.80
C MET A 110 16.13 -2.02 6.34
N ILE A 111 15.77 -2.34 5.09
CA ILE A 111 14.40 -2.19 4.57
C ILE A 111 13.44 -3.14 5.30
N HIS A 112 13.85 -4.39 5.55
CA HIS A 112 13.06 -5.31 6.38
C HIS A 112 12.82 -4.74 7.78
N TYR A 113 13.88 -4.32 8.47
CA TYR A 113 13.78 -3.70 9.78
C TYR A 113 12.86 -2.48 9.77
N ALA A 114 13.09 -1.54 8.84
CA ALA A 114 12.30 -0.33 8.69
C ALA A 114 10.81 -0.63 8.46
N THR A 115 10.51 -1.61 7.62
CA THR A 115 9.12 -2.01 7.34
C THR A 115 8.44 -2.59 8.58
N VAL A 116 9.10 -3.54 9.25
CA VAL A 116 8.56 -4.21 10.44
C VAL A 116 8.29 -3.20 11.55
N GLU A 117 9.25 -2.34 11.85
CA GLU A 117 9.11 -1.33 12.89
C GLU A 117 8.05 -0.29 12.52
N THR A 118 8.03 0.21 11.28
CA THR A 118 7.00 1.15 10.82
C THR A 118 5.60 0.57 10.97
N LEU A 119 5.41 -0.69 10.56
CA LEU A 119 4.14 -1.37 10.70
C LEU A 119 3.74 -1.58 12.16
N ASN A 120 4.68 -2.00 13.00
CA ASN A 120 4.45 -2.20 14.44
C ASN A 120 4.03 -0.90 15.11
N ASN A 121 4.70 0.21 14.81
CA ASN A 121 4.39 1.52 15.37
C ASN A 121 3.01 2.03 14.93
N ILE A 122 2.66 1.88 13.65
CA ILE A 122 1.34 2.28 13.13
C ILE A 122 0.23 1.42 13.76
N LYS A 123 0.49 0.13 14.03
CA LYS A 123 -0.47 -0.73 14.73
C LYS A 123 -0.75 -0.31 16.17
N LEU A 124 0.03 0.61 16.76
CA LEU A 124 -0.21 1.13 18.10
C LEU A 124 -1.32 2.20 18.15
N ILE A 125 -1.74 2.75 17.00
CA ILE A 125 -2.78 3.79 16.92
C ILE A 125 -4.12 3.27 17.45
N SER A 126 -4.50 2.06 17.03
CA SER A 126 -5.81 1.50 17.32
C SER A 126 -5.74 -0.02 17.48
N ALA A 127 -6.56 -0.52 18.40
CA ALA A 127 -6.82 -1.95 18.53
C ALA A 127 -7.51 -2.53 17.28
N GLU A 128 -8.27 -1.70 16.54
CA GLU A 128 -8.92 -2.09 15.29
C GLU A 128 -7.93 -1.98 14.13
N ARG A 129 -7.30 -3.11 13.80
CA ARG A 129 -6.24 -3.19 12.75
C ARG A 129 -6.66 -2.61 11.41
N GLU A 130 -7.95 -2.65 11.07
CA GLU A 130 -8.45 -2.10 9.81
C GLU A 130 -8.22 -0.59 9.70
N TYR A 131 -8.30 0.16 10.80
CA TYR A 131 -8.00 1.60 10.79
C TYR A 131 -6.53 1.86 10.48
N CYS A 132 -5.64 1.12 11.12
CA CYS A 132 -4.20 1.20 10.90
C CYS A 132 -3.83 0.96 9.42
N TYR A 133 -4.48 -0.03 8.78
CA TYR A 133 -4.25 -0.32 7.36
C TYR A 133 -4.85 0.73 6.43
N MET A 134 -6.00 1.31 6.75
CA MET A 134 -6.54 2.42 5.98
C MET A 134 -5.62 3.63 5.98
N TYR A 135 -5.08 4.02 7.14
CA TYR A 135 -4.10 5.11 7.24
C TYR A 135 -2.85 4.84 6.39
N LEU A 136 -2.34 3.61 6.42
CA LEU A 136 -1.23 3.18 5.55
C LEU A 136 -1.58 3.32 4.07
N LEU A 137 -2.76 2.84 3.66
CA LEU A 137 -3.19 2.88 2.26
C LEU A 137 -3.39 4.31 1.73
N GLU A 138 -3.67 5.29 2.60
CA GLU A 138 -3.70 6.70 2.22
C GLU A 138 -2.29 7.27 1.95
N ALA A 139 -1.28 6.86 2.73
CA ALA A 139 0.09 7.34 2.57
C ALA A 139 0.87 6.64 1.44
N ILE A 140 0.61 5.35 1.22
CA ILE A 140 1.38 4.48 0.30
C ILE A 140 1.56 5.07 -1.12
N PRO A 141 0.53 5.63 -1.79
CA PRO A 141 0.71 6.19 -3.13
C PRO A 141 1.80 7.29 -3.18
N HIS A 142 1.93 8.07 -2.11
CA HIS A 142 2.93 9.13 -2.01
C HIS A 142 4.32 8.57 -1.70
N ILE A 143 4.40 7.54 -0.86
CA ILE A 143 5.65 6.83 -0.56
C ILE A 143 6.20 6.10 -1.81
N LEU A 144 5.33 5.51 -2.62
CA LEU A 144 5.71 4.83 -3.86
C LEU A 144 6.39 5.75 -4.87
N VAL A 145 6.03 7.04 -4.89
CA VAL A 145 6.57 7.99 -5.88
C VAL A 145 7.69 8.86 -5.33
N SER A 146 8.05 8.75 -4.05
CA SER A 146 9.06 9.62 -3.44
C SER A 146 10.49 9.24 -3.87
N SER A 147 10.90 8.00 -3.64
CA SER A 147 12.26 7.48 -3.89
C SER A 147 12.27 6.00 -4.25
N ASP A 148 13.41 5.43 -4.60
CA ASP A 148 13.52 3.97 -4.82
C ASP A 148 13.45 3.20 -3.49
N THR A 149 14.02 3.74 -2.42
CA THR A 149 13.85 3.16 -1.08
C THR A 149 12.40 3.24 -0.59
N GLY A 150 11.71 4.35 -0.86
CA GLY A 150 10.28 4.52 -0.58
C GLY A 150 9.44 3.46 -1.28
N LYS A 151 9.71 3.20 -2.58
CA LYS A 151 9.05 2.11 -3.32
C LYS A 151 9.19 0.76 -2.61
N MET A 152 10.40 0.43 -2.17
CA MET A 152 10.66 -0.85 -1.49
C MET A 152 9.90 -0.95 -0.17
N ILE A 153 9.93 0.10 0.66
CA ILE A 153 9.22 0.12 1.94
C ILE A 153 7.71 0.01 1.70
N ALA A 154 7.15 0.77 0.76
CA ALA A 154 5.72 0.74 0.44
C ALA A 154 5.26 -0.64 -0.03
N LEU A 155 6.01 -1.30 -0.91
CA LEU A 155 5.72 -2.66 -1.37
C LEU A 155 5.79 -3.67 -0.23
N CYS A 156 6.77 -3.54 0.65
CA CYS A 156 6.91 -4.39 1.82
C CYS A 156 5.76 -4.18 2.82
N LEU A 157 5.32 -2.94 3.05
CA LEU A 157 4.14 -2.62 3.86
C LEU A 157 2.87 -3.23 3.27
N LEU A 158 2.65 -3.09 1.95
CA LEU A 158 1.51 -3.70 1.24
C LEU A 158 1.53 -5.24 1.36
N ARG A 159 2.68 -5.88 1.18
CA ARG A 159 2.84 -7.33 1.37
C ARG A 159 2.54 -7.74 2.82
N SER A 160 2.95 -6.96 3.81
CA SER A 160 2.63 -7.24 5.22
C SER A 160 1.14 -7.18 5.52
N VAL A 161 0.38 -6.28 4.88
CA VAL A 161 -1.09 -6.24 5.02
C VAL A 161 -1.70 -7.55 4.49
N LEU A 162 -1.27 -8.01 3.32
CA LEU A 162 -1.76 -9.28 2.76
C LEU A 162 -1.37 -10.47 3.63
N ALA A 163 -0.13 -10.52 4.11
CA ALA A 163 0.34 -11.58 5.00
C ALA A 163 -0.48 -11.68 6.29
N ASP A 164 -0.88 -10.54 6.86
CA ASP A 164 -1.75 -10.53 8.04
C ASP A 164 -3.15 -11.09 7.73
N TYR A 165 -3.69 -10.81 6.53
CA TYR A 165 -5.00 -11.32 6.12
C TYR A 165 -4.99 -12.78 5.69
N SER A 166 -3.88 -13.26 5.12
CA SER A 166 -3.69 -14.65 4.70
C SER A 166 -3.09 -15.54 5.79
N ASN A 167 -2.79 -14.99 6.98
CA ASN A 167 -2.04 -15.65 8.05
C ASN A 167 -0.70 -16.26 7.55
N SER A 168 -0.04 -15.57 6.62
CA SER A 168 1.25 -16.00 6.06
C SER A 168 2.42 -15.36 6.79
N THR A 169 3.53 -16.08 6.87
CA THR A 169 4.81 -15.50 7.31
C THR A 169 5.58 -15.09 6.07
N ILE A 170 6.03 -13.83 6.04
CA ILE A 170 6.79 -13.28 4.90
C ILE A 170 8.15 -12.75 5.32
N ILE A 171 9.10 -12.85 4.40
CA ILE A 171 10.44 -12.30 4.56
C ILE A 171 10.53 -11.03 3.72
N LEU A 172 10.54 -9.87 4.38
CA LEU A 172 10.43 -8.55 3.72
C LEU A 172 11.72 -8.05 3.07
N ASN A 173 12.90 -8.61 3.40
CA ASN A 173 14.14 -8.27 2.69
C ASN A 173 14.29 -9.02 1.35
N ILE A 174 13.39 -9.96 1.05
CA ILE A 174 13.33 -10.66 -0.22
C ILE A 174 12.20 -10.04 -1.03
N TYR A 175 12.57 -9.38 -2.13
CA TYR A 175 11.64 -8.83 -3.10
C TYR A 175 11.12 -9.97 -3.96
N ARG A 176 9.98 -10.52 -3.56
CA ARG A 176 9.27 -11.53 -4.32
C ARG A 176 8.20 -10.87 -5.19
N ASN A 177 7.96 -11.53 -6.30
CA ASN A 177 7.05 -11.12 -7.35
C ASN A 177 5.58 -11.08 -6.89
N LEU A 178 4.72 -10.57 -7.78
CA LEU A 178 3.25 -10.63 -7.64
C LEU A 178 2.74 -12.07 -7.42
N TRP A 179 3.54 -13.10 -7.70
CA TRP A 179 3.18 -14.50 -7.46
C TRP A 179 3.16 -14.87 -5.97
N GLU A 180 4.11 -14.42 -5.15
CA GLU A 180 4.00 -14.65 -3.69
C GLU A 180 2.75 -13.97 -3.14
N VAL A 181 2.43 -12.79 -3.66
CA VAL A 181 1.20 -12.07 -3.34
C VAL A 181 -0.05 -12.86 -3.76
N TRP A 182 0.01 -13.54 -4.90
CA TRP A 182 -1.04 -14.46 -5.35
C TRP A 182 -1.23 -15.63 -4.40
N GLU A 183 -0.14 -16.30 -4.04
CA GLU A 183 -0.15 -17.45 -3.12
C GLU A 183 -0.80 -17.04 -1.79
N MET A 184 -0.48 -15.85 -1.27
CA MET A 184 -1.14 -15.29 -0.08
C MET A 184 -2.65 -15.08 -0.28
N ILE A 185 -3.07 -14.51 -1.42
CA ILE A 185 -4.50 -14.26 -1.70
C ILE A 185 -5.27 -15.58 -1.84
N GLN A 186 -4.68 -16.61 -2.44
CA GLN A 186 -5.32 -17.92 -2.60
C GLN A 186 -5.62 -18.61 -1.26
N LEU A 187 -4.89 -18.29 -0.19
CA LEU A 187 -5.18 -18.78 1.16
C LEU A 187 -6.43 -18.14 1.78
N ILE A 188 -6.92 -17.03 1.20
CA ILE A 188 -8.10 -16.32 1.67
C ILE A 188 -9.34 -16.88 0.95
N SER A 189 -10.17 -17.60 1.67
CA SER A 189 -11.44 -18.12 1.14
C SER A 189 -12.39 -16.98 0.77
N GLN A 190 -12.92 -16.99 -0.47
CA GLN A 190 -13.95 -16.04 -0.89
C GLN A 190 -15.21 -16.13 -0.02
N ASP A 191 -15.52 -17.33 0.49
CA ASP A 191 -16.65 -17.53 1.41
C ASP A 191 -16.44 -16.78 2.73
N THR A 192 -15.22 -16.81 3.27
CA THR A 192 -14.85 -16.04 4.45
C THR A 192 -14.98 -14.54 4.18
N ILE A 193 -14.51 -14.05 3.02
CA ILE A 193 -14.68 -12.64 2.63
C ILE A 193 -16.17 -12.26 2.59
N LEU A 194 -17.02 -13.10 2.02
CA LEU A 194 -18.43 -12.78 1.83
C LEU A 194 -19.25 -12.88 3.12
N LYS A 195 -18.93 -13.83 3.99
CA LYS A 195 -19.72 -14.13 5.19
C LYS A 195 -19.23 -13.39 6.44
N GLU A 196 -17.92 -13.24 6.60
CA GLU A 196 -17.31 -12.81 7.86
C GLU A 196 -16.67 -11.44 7.81
N TRP A 197 -16.20 -11.00 6.63
CA TRP A 197 -15.45 -9.76 6.56
C TRP A 197 -16.34 -8.52 6.50
N SER A 198 -15.85 -7.47 7.15
CA SER A 198 -16.38 -6.12 7.02
C SER A 198 -16.15 -5.58 5.60
N LEU A 199 -16.97 -4.62 5.18
CA LEU A 199 -16.78 -3.93 3.89
C LEU A 199 -15.39 -3.29 3.80
N ARG A 200 -14.94 -2.66 4.90
CA ARG A 200 -13.62 -2.04 5.01
C ARG A 200 -12.49 -3.06 4.87
N LYS A 201 -12.57 -4.22 5.52
CA LYS A 201 -11.58 -5.29 5.38
C LYS A 201 -11.46 -5.78 3.95
N THR A 202 -12.60 -5.99 3.27
CA THR A 202 -12.60 -6.34 1.85
C THR A 202 -12.00 -5.22 0.99
N TYR A 203 -12.32 -3.96 1.28
CA TYR A 203 -11.72 -2.81 0.60
C TYR A 203 -10.20 -2.78 0.76
N ILE A 204 -9.68 -2.96 1.98
CA ILE A 204 -8.25 -3.00 2.28
C ILE A 204 -7.57 -4.07 1.43
N LEU A 205 -8.12 -5.28 1.37
CA LEU A 205 -7.58 -6.38 0.54
C LEU A 205 -7.46 -5.98 -0.94
N VAL A 206 -8.55 -5.51 -1.54
CA VAL A 206 -8.55 -5.21 -2.98
C VAL A 206 -7.72 -3.96 -3.31
N LYS A 207 -7.72 -2.97 -2.42
CA LYS A 207 -6.92 -1.75 -2.58
C LYS A 207 -5.43 -2.06 -2.48
N THR A 208 -5.06 -2.91 -1.52
CA THR A 208 -3.68 -3.39 -1.33
C THR A 208 -3.20 -4.12 -2.57
N PHE A 209 -3.98 -5.09 -3.07
CA PHE A 209 -3.62 -5.83 -4.28
C PHE A 209 -3.51 -4.92 -5.50
N SER A 210 -4.48 -4.02 -5.71
CA SER A 210 -4.46 -3.06 -6.82
C SER A 210 -3.21 -2.16 -6.78
N LEU A 211 -2.81 -1.68 -5.60
CA LEU A 211 -1.60 -0.88 -5.43
C LEU A 211 -0.32 -1.69 -5.71
N ILE A 212 -0.26 -2.95 -5.28
CA ILE A 212 0.86 -3.83 -5.62
C ILE A 212 0.96 -4.00 -7.13
N MET A 213 -0.14 -4.33 -7.82
CA MET A 213 -0.14 -4.48 -9.28
C MET A 213 0.32 -3.21 -9.99
N ALA A 214 -0.25 -2.05 -9.62
CA ALA A 214 0.13 -0.78 -10.22
C ALA A 214 1.62 -0.44 -9.98
N SER A 215 2.14 -0.77 -8.80
CA SER A 215 3.54 -0.58 -8.45
C SER A 215 4.45 -1.52 -9.23
N THR A 216 4.05 -2.78 -9.39
CA THR A 216 4.75 -3.78 -10.23
C THR A 216 4.82 -3.28 -11.67
N ALA A 217 3.71 -2.83 -12.25
CA ALA A 217 3.66 -2.26 -13.60
C ALA A 217 4.61 -1.05 -13.73
N LEU A 218 4.55 -0.10 -12.79
CA LEU A 218 5.41 1.09 -12.77
C LEU A 218 6.91 0.74 -12.68
N CYS A 219 7.25 -0.29 -11.90
CA CYS A 219 8.64 -0.67 -11.64
C CYS A 219 9.21 -1.66 -12.67
N SER A 220 8.36 -2.33 -13.46
CA SER A 220 8.76 -3.35 -14.44
C SER A 220 9.80 -2.84 -15.44
N SER A 221 9.74 -1.54 -15.78
CA SER A 221 10.63 -0.86 -16.73
C SER A 221 11.82 -0.16 -16.06
N ASN A 222 11.91 -0.13 -14.73
CA ASN A 222 12.95 0.60 -14.01
C ASN A 222 14.28 -0.18 -14.01
N GLN A 223 15.20 0.23 -14.89
CA GLN A 223 16.52 -0.39 -15.02
C GLN A 223 17.42 -0.14 -13.81
N GLY A 224 17.28 0.99 -13.12
CA GLY A 224 18.04 1.30 -11.91
C GLY A 224 17.78 0.27 -10.81
N LEU A 225 16.50 -0.06 -10.59
CA LEU A 225 16.11 -1.11 -9.65
C LEU A 225 16.67 -2.48 -10.05
N LYS A 226 16.59 -2.84 -11.35
CA LYS A 226 17.12 -4.12 -11.85
C LYS A 226 18.63 -4.24 -11.67
N THR A 227 19.37 -3.15 -11.86
CA THR A 227 20.84 -3.11 -11.69
C THR A 227 21.24 -3.13 -10.22
N ALA A 228 20.47 -2.50 -9.34
CA ALA A 228 20.66 -2.55 -7.89
C ALA A 228 20.30 -3.91 -7.26
N GLY A 229 19.89 -4.89 -8.08
CA GLY A 229 19.59 -6.26 -7.64
C GLY A 229 18.15 -6.45 -7.17
N TYR A 230 17.28 -5.44 -7.30
CA TYR A 230 15.86 -5.60 -7.04
C TYR A 230 15.20 -6.42 -8.16
N ARG A 231 14.36 -7.38 -7.77
CA ARG A 231 13.67 -8.34 -8.64
C ARG A 231 12.20 -8.43 -8.24
N GLY A 232 11.36 -9.04 -9.08
CA GLY A 232 9.95 -9.29 -8.78
C GLY A 232 8.97 -8.22 -9.25
N PHE A 233 9.39 -7.31 -10.14
CA PHE A 233 8.50 -6.34 -10.78
C PHE A 233 7.89 -6.84 -12.08
N ASP A 234 8.19 -8.08 -12.47
CA ASP A 234 7.61 -8.69 -13.66
C ASP A 234 6.23 -9.25 -13.29
N LEU A 235 5.25 -9.02 -14.18
CA LEU A 235 3.96 -9.67 -14.08
C LEU A 235 4.12 -11.18 -14.31
N PRO A 236 3.55 -12.04 -13.44
CA PRO A 236 3.67 -13.48 -13.57
C PRO A 236 2.96 -14.00 -14.83
N SER A 237 3.55 -15.02 -15.45
CA SER A 237 2.94 -15.81 -16.51
C SER A 237 1.75 -16.61 -15.94
N GLY A 238 0.60 -15.96 -15.80
CA GLY A 238 -0.58 -16.50 -15.12
C GLY A 238 -1.65 -15.47 -14.76
N SER A 239 -1.63 -14.27 -15.36
CA SER A 239 -2.58 -13.17 -15.11
C SER A 239 -4.06 -13.56 -15.27
N SER A 240 -4.34 -14.64 -16.00
CA SER A 240 -5.68 -15.21 -16.16
C SER A 240 -6.26 -15.75 -14.84
N GLU A 241 -5.45 -16.37 -13.97
CA GLU A 241 -5.91 -16.92 -12.69
C GLU A 241 -6.37 -15.81 -11.73
N PHE A 242 -5.56 -14.76 -11.61
CA PHE A 242 -5.92 -13.56 -10.84
C PHE A 242 -7.25 -12.99 -11.32
N ARG A 243 -7.38 -12.83 -12.65
CA ARG A 243 -8.58 -12.26 -13.26
C ARG A 243 -9.81 -13.12 -12.98
N ILE A 244 -9.71 -14.44 -13.08
CA ILE A 244 -10.82 -15.36 -12.81
C ILE A 244 -11.25 -15.25 -11.35
N TRP A 245 -10.31 -15.26 -10.42
CA TRP A 245 -10.61 -15.19 -8.99
C TRP A 245 -11.25 -13.86 -8.60
N PHE A 246 -10.69 -12.72 -9.03
CA PHE A 246 -11.25 -11.41 -8.74
C PHE A 246 -12.60 -11.20 -9.45
N LYS A 247 -12.80 -11.77 -10.64
CA LYS A 247 -14.11 -11.75 -11.31
C LYS A 247 -15.16 -12.50 -10.49
N SER A 248 -14.84 -13.73 -10.04
CA SER A 248 -15.73 -14.51 -9.17
C SER A 248 -16.07 -13.76 -7.89
N LEU A 249 -15.06 -13.19 -7.20
CA LEU A 249 -15.29 -12.40 -5.99
C LEU A 249 -16.18 -11.18 -6.28
N LYS A 250 -15.91 -10.46 -7.37
CA LYS A 250 -16.64 -9.26 -7.78
C LYS A 250 -18.11 -9.56 -8.08
N ASP A 251 -18.40 -10.64 -8.81
CA ASP A 251 -19.76 -11.04 -9.15
C ASP A 251 -20.56 -11.40 -7.88
N ARG A 252 -19.95 -12.14 -6.95
CA ARG A 252 -20.58 -12.49 -5.65
C ARG A 252 -20.79 -11.28 -4.73
N LEU A 253 -19.85 -10.32 -4.71
CA LEU A 253 -20.00 -9.08 -3.96
C LEU A 253 -21.08 -8.17 -4.58
N ASP A 254 -21.22 -8.15 -5.91
CA ASP A 254 -22.26 -7.40 -6.62
C ASP A 254 -23.65 -7.90 -6.24
N GLU A 255 -23.86 -9.22 -6.25
CA GLU A 255 -25.11 -9.84 -5.75
C GLU A 255 -25.39 -9.43 -4.30
N LYS A 256 -24.43 -9.66 -3.39
CA LYS A 256 -24.55 -9.32 -1.96
C LYS A 256 -24.93 -7.86 -1.74
N TYR A 257 -24.21 -6.92 -2.37
CA TYR A 257 -24.42 -5.49 -2.11
C TYR A 257 -25.60 -4.87 -2.86
N LYS A 258 -26.09 -5.50 -3.95
CA LYS A 258 -27.40 -5.19 -4.55
C LYS A 258 -28.53 -5.56 -3.61
N GLU A 259 -28.50 -6.77 -3.03
CA GLU A 259 -29.49 -7.22 -2.05
C GLU A 259 -29.51 -6.31 -0.82
N LEU A 260 -28.33 -5.99 -0.29
CA LEU A 260 -28.18 -5.07 0.83
C LEU A 260 -28.46 -3.60 0.48
N LYS A 261 -28.62 -3.23 -0.80
CA LYS A 261 -28.76 -1.84 -1.26
C LYS A 261 -27.63 -0.91 -0.77
N SER A 262 -26.41 -1.43 -0.62
CA SER A 262 -25.25 -0.67 -0.13
C SER A 262 -24.56 0.09 -1.26
N LYS A 263 -24.57 1.42 -1.21
CA LYS A 263 -23.87 2.26 -2.20
C LYS A 263 -22.36 2.04 -2.16
N ASP A 264 -21.77 2.02 -0.97
CA ASP A 264 -20.32 1.86 -0.79
C ASP A 264 -19.85 0.46 -1.20
N GLY A 265 -20.64 -0.57 -0.92
CA GLY A 265 -20.42 -1.92 -1.43
C GLY A 265 -20.42 -1.99 -2.96
N LEU A 266 -21.33 -1.27 -3.62
CA LEU A 266 -21.33 -1.18 -5.09
C LEU A 266 -20.17 -0.35 -5.64
N MET A 267 -19.67 0.65 -4.90
CA MET A 267 -18.43 1.36 -5.27
C MET A 267 -17.22 0.44 -5.20
N LEU A 268 -17.13 -0.43 -4.18
CA LEU A 268 -16.09 -1.46 -4.08
C LEU A 268 -16.13 -2.42 -5.29
N VAL A 269 -17.32 -2.87 -5.68
CA VAL A 269 -17.51 -3.72 -6.87
C VAL A 269 -16.99 -3.04 -8.14
N ARG A 270 -17.32 -1.75 -8.32
CA ARG A 270 -16.79 -0.95 -9.43
C ARG A 270 -15.27 -0.79 -9.35
N PHE A 271 -14.73 -0.59 -8.15
CA PHE A 271 -13.28 -0.49 -7.95
C PHE A 271 -12.56 -1.75 -8.46
N ILE A 272 -13.05 -2.94 -8.10
CA ILE A 272 -12.48 -4.23 -8.53
C ILE A 272 -12.55 -4.37 -10.07
N GLU A 273 -13.69 -4.03 -10.68
CA GLU A 273 -13.83 -4.13 -12.15
C GLU A 273 -12.83 -3.24 -12.88
N HIS A 274 -12.68 -1.98 -12.48
CA HIS A 274 -11.84 -1.02 -13.21
C HIS A 274 -10.35 -1.18 -12.89
N ASN A 275 -9.99 -1.29 -11.61
CA ASN A 275 -8.59 -1.20 -11.15
C ASN A 275 -7.87 -2.54 -11.08
N ILE A 276 -8.60 -3.66 -11.09
CA ILE A 276 -8.02 -5.00 -11.05
C ILE A 276 -8.33 -5.75 -12.35
N ILE A 277 -9.61 -5.99 -12.62
CA ILE A 277 -10.03 -6.81 -13.77
C ILE A 277 -9.71 -6.10 -15.10
N GLY A 278 -9.95 -4.78 -15.18
CA GLY A 278 -9.62 -3.95 -16.35
C GLY A 278 -8.13 -3.98 -16.67
N HIS A 279 -7.29 -3.69 -15.68
CA HIS A 279 -5.83 -3.70 -15.84
C HIS A 279 -5.31 -5.08 -16.31
N LEU A 280 -5.76 -6.17 -15.69
CA LEU A 280 -5.37 -7.52 -16.10
C LEU A 280 -5.83 -7.91 -17.52
N LYS A 281 -6.90 -7.30 -18.05
CA LYS A 281 -7.33 -7.48 -19.45
C LYS A 281 -6.40 -6.75 -20.43
N GLU A 282 -6.05 -5.50 -20.13
CA GLU A 282 -5.20 -4.67 -20.99
C GLU A 282 -3.81 -5.29 -21.14
N THR A 283 -3.18 -5.67 -20.02
CA THR A 283 -1.87 -6.33 -20.03
C THR A 283 -1.87 -7.65 -20.84
N ALA A 284 -2.96 -8.43 -20.76
CA ALA A 284 -3.07 -9.66 -21.52
C ALA A 284 -3.18 -9.41 -23.03
N ASN A 285 -3.85 -8.33 -23.43
CA ASN A 285 -3.98 -7.96 -24.84
C ASN A 285 -2.66 -7.45 -25.43
N GLU A 286 -1.92 -6.62 -24.69
CA GLU A 286 -0.59 -6.14 -25.09
C GLU A 286 0.41 -7.30 -25.27
N SER A 287 0.36 -8.28 -24.36
CA SER A 287 1.20 -9.49 -24.44
C SER A 287 0.90 -10.33 -25.70
N MET A 288 -0.33 -10.30 -26.23
CA MET A 288 -0.70 -11.03 -27.45
C MET A 288 -0.42 -10.24 -28.74
N SER A 289 -0.45 -8.91 -28.70
CA SER A 289 -0.07 -8.09 -29.87
C SER A 289 1.42 -8.16 -30.18
N ASP A 290 2.27 -8.29 -29.15
CA ASP A 290 3.73 -8.40 -29.34
C ASP A 290 4.15 -9.75 -29.94
N THR A 291 3.35 -10.81 -29.76
CA THR A 291 3.57 -12.11 -30.41
C THR A 291 3.03 -12.21 -31.85
N GLY A 292 2.35 -11.17 -32.35
CA GLY A 292 1.60 -11.20 -33.60
C GLY A 292 2.27 -10.59 -34.83
N THR A 293 3.48 -10.04 -34.71
CA THR A 293 4.07 -9.19 -35.76
C THR A 293 5.46 -9.62 -36.27
N GLU A 294 5.79 -10.92 -36.21
CA GLU A 294 7.02 -11.46 -36.82
C GLU A 294 6.81 -12.70 -37.73
N ALA A 295 5.57 -13.02 -38.11
CA ALA A 295 5.28 -14.24 -38.90
C ALA A 295 4.72 -14.01 -40.33
N VAL A 296 4.85 -12.80 -40.91
CA VAL A 296 4.48 -12.56 -42.33
C VAL A 296 5.45 -11.58 -42.99
N ALA A 297 6.71 -11.98 -43.14
CA ALA A 297 7.63 -11.28 -44.03
C ALA A 297 8.72 -12.22 -44.56
N GLU A 298 8.36 -13.42 -45.02
CA GLU A 298 9.26 -14.22 -45.86
C GLU A 298 8.47 -15.28 -46.60
N THR A 299 7.95 -14.92 -47.78
CA THR A 299 7.87 -15.76 -48.98
C THR A 299 7.21 -14.94 -50.07
N GLU A 300 7.96 -14.09 -50.76
CA GLU A 300 7.72 -13.90 -52.19
C GLU A 300 9.06 -13.98 -52.92
N LYS A 301 9.03 -14.87 -53.91
CA LYS A 301 10.09 -15.30 -54.80
C LYS A 301 10.68 -14.10 -55.54
N ASP A 302 12.00 -14.11 -55.72
CA ASP A 302 12.55 -13.64 -56.99
C ASP A 302 13.53 -14.68 -57.55
N THR A 303 13.03 -15.36 -58.57
CA THR A 303 13.78 -16.13 -59.56
C THR A 303 14.33 -15.16 -60.60
N THR A 304 15.53 -15.47 -61.11
CA THR A 304 16.25 -14.84 -62.25
C THR A 304 16.98 -13.53 -61.93
N ALA A 305 18.26 -13.34 -62.28
CA ALA A 305 19.11 -13.95 -63.31
C ALA A 305 20.55 -14.19 -62.83
#